data_AF-A0A074VZ90-F1
#
_entry.id   AF-A0A074VZ90-F1
#
_cell.length_a   1.000
_cell.length_b   1.000
_cell.length_c   1.000
_cell.angle_alpha   90.00
_cell.angle_beta   90.00
_cell.angle_gamma   90.00
#
_symmetry.space_group_name_H-M   'P 1'
#
loop_
_entity.id
_entity.type
_entity.pdbx_description
1 polymer ?
#
loop_
_entity_poly.entity_id
_entity_poly.type
_entity_poly.pdbx_seq_one_letter_code
_entity_poly.pdbx_strand_id
1 'polypeptide(L)'
;PPSLEYDLRQRKRSIFIFWFLILFDSIVMPLALYFGLWYGTNLSPNTVFSIVTAALGGISIFEYVLRFWHLFKKGSTCRVIGGRRSYLDWFHWNFSFAWVIIIVELIVGTIPENPPIRLLAMPVSSLMFAFGSELIIQDGMRLLGIPSPFRISSMPAGSQLRPGIYWIIEDIVAVDGGGNIEFRERLNVRYEASHYFRQMLHRLTLFWGIGAEVAAGVITALIFTLEKDAAYVVGWAVPFIWAGVWTLCTFWYAKRCLKQEAEEW
;
A
#
# COMPACT_ATOMS: atom_id res chain seq x y z
N PRO A 1 7.92 -26.80 -8.25
CA PRO A 1 8.30 -25.84 -7.19
C PRO A 1 7.40 -26.04 -5.94
N PRO A 2 7.85 -25.68 -4.72
CA PRO A 2 7.02 -25.77 -3.51
C PRO A 2 5.70 -24.99 -3.65
N SER A 3 4.58 -25.63 -3.29
CA SER A 3 3.25 -25.02 -3.37
C SER A 3 3.04 -23.97 -2.27
N LEU A 4 2.32 -22.89 -2.59
CA LEU A 4 1.87 -21.91 -1.58
C LEU A 4 0.57 -22.32 -0.89
N GLU A 5 -0.14 -23.32 -1.44
CA GLU A 5 -1.43 -23.85 -0.94
C GLU A 5 -2.43 -22.75 -0.58
N TYR A 6 -2.47 -21.70 -1.40
CA TYR A 6 -3.31 -20.54 -1.17
C TYR A 6 -4.00 -20.12 -2.46
N ASP A 7 -5.34 -20.07 -2.44
CA ASP A 7 -6.16 -19.71 -3.60
C ASP A 7 -6.93 -18.41 -3.37
N LEU A 8 -6.62 -17.40 -4.18
CA LEU A 8 -7.31 -16.11 -4.21
C LEU A 8 -8.73 -16.22 -4.80
N ARG A 9 -9.02 -17.24 -5.60
CA ARG A 9 -10.32 -17.36 -6.30
C ARG A 9 -11.49 -17.50 -5.36
N GLN A 10 -11.29 -18.16 -4.23
CA GLN A 10 -12.31 -18.32 -3.19
C GLN A 10 -12.65 -17.00 -2.49
N ARG A 11 -11.78 -15.99 -2.59
CA ARG A 11 -11.88 -14.71 -1.86
C ARG A 11 -12.23 -13.52 -2.76
N LYS A 12 -12.51 -13.74 -4.05
CA LYS A 12 -12.82 -12.68 -5.03
C LYS A 12 -13.90 -11.71 -4.56
N ARG A 13 -14.98 -12.22 -3.96
CA ARG A 13 -16.10 -11.39 -3.47
C ARG A 13 -15.64 -10.46 -2.34
N SER A 14 -14.87 -10.99 -1.39
CA SER A 14 -14.35 -10.18 -0.28
C SER A 14 -13.35 -9.14 -0.76
N ILE A 15 -12.45 -9.51 -1.68
CA ILE A 15 -11.50 -8.59 -2.30
C ILE A 15 -12.23 -7.47 -3.07
N PHE A 16 -13.26 -7.83 -3.84
CA PHE A 16 -14.06 -6.86 -4.58
C PHE A 16 -14.78 -5.88 -3.67
N ILE A 17 -15.48 -6.37 -2.63
CA ILE A 17 -16.19 -5.52 -1.67
C ILE A 17 -15.20 -4.58 -0.97
N PHE A 18 -14.05 -5.10 -0.54
CA PHE A 18 -13.02 -4.31 0.12
C PHE A 18 -12.50 -3.17 -0.77
N TRP A 19 -12.08 -3.48 -2.00
CA TRP A 19 -11.60 -2.45 -2.92
C TRP A 19 -12.71 -1.47 -3.33
N PHE A 20 -13.94 -1.93 -3.49
CA PHE A 20 -15.08 -1.05 -3.74
C PHE A 20 -15.25 -0.03 -2.60
N LEU A 21 -15.21 -0.49 -1.35
CA LEU A 21 -15.32 0.39 -0.18
C LEU A 21 -14.16 1.37 -0.09
N ILE A 22 -12.92 0.94 -0.35
CA ILE A 22 -11.75 1.83 -0.39
C ILE A 22 -11.88 2.90 -1.47
N LEU A 23 -12.24 2.53 -2.70
CA LEU A 23 -12.39 3.47 -3.80
C LEU A 23 -13.53 4.46 -3.54
N PHE A 24 -14.61 3.98 -2.93
CA PHE A 24 -15.71 4.85 -2.52
C PHE A 24 -15.27 5.85 -1.44
N ASP A 25 -14.60 5.38 -0.39
CA ASP A 25 -14.14 6.19 0.74
C ASP A 25 -13.00 7.16 0.36
N SER A 26 -12.11 6.77 -0.54
CA SER A 26 -10.90 7.53 -0.88
C SER A 26 -11.06 8.42 -2.12
N ILE A 27 -12.03 8.15 -3.01
CA ILE A 27 -12.23 8.92 -4.25
C ILE A 27 -13.63 9.53 -4.29
N VAL A 28 -14.66 8.70 -4.20
CA VAL A 28 -16.04 9.16 -4.44
C VAL A 28 -16.47 10.12 -3.34
N MET A 29 -16.28 9.74 -2.08
CA MET A 29 -16.73 10.54 -0.93
C MET A 29 -16.00 11.89 -0.85
N PRO A 30 -14.66 11.98 -0.93
CA PRO A 30 -13.96 13.26 -0.80
C PRO A 30 -14.28 14.22 -1.94
N LEU A 31 -14.36 13.71 -3.18
CA LEU A 31 -14.72 14.53 -4.34
C LEU A 31 -16.19 14.98 -4.27
N ALA A 32 -17.12 14.09 -3.93
CA ALA A 32 -18.53 14.44 -3.82
C ALA A 32 -18.78 15.47 -2.71
N LEU A 33 -18.13 15.32 -1.55
CA LEU A 33 -18.21 16.29 -0.46
C LEU A 33 -17.56 17.61 -0.84
N TYR A 34 -16.39 17.59 -1.49
CA TYR A 34 -15.73 18.79 -1.97
C TYR A 34 -16.63 19.58 -2.92
N PHE A 35 -17.05 18.99 -4.05
CA PHE A 35 -17.88 19.70 -5.04
C PHE A 35 -19.27 20.05 -4.48
N GLY A 36 -19.88 19.15 -3.69
CA GLY A 36 -21.19 19.36 -3.10
C GLY A 36 -21.21 20.53 -2.10
N LEU A 37 -20.22 20.60 -1.21
CA LEU A 37 -20.14 21.68 -0.21
C LEU A 37 -19.59 22.97 -0.81
N TRP A 38 -18.58 22.90 -1.69
CA TRP A 38 -17.93 24.07 -2.27
C TRP A 38 -18.86 24.88 -3.18
N TYR A 39 -19.66 24.21 -4.02
CA TYR A 39 -20.57 24.89 -4.96
C TYR A 39 -22.02 24.92 -4.50
N GLY A 40 -22.42 24.03 -3.57
CA GLY A 40 -23.79 23.92 -3.09
C GLY A 40 -24.09 24.69 -1.80
N THR A 41 -23.07 25.26 -1.13
CA THR A 41 -23.25 25.96 0.16
C THR A 41 -22.44 27.25 0.23
N ASN A 42 -22.71 28.08 1.23
CA ASN A 42 -21.94 29.29 1.54
C ASN A 42 -20.90 29.05 2.67
N LEU A 43 -20.46 27.80 2.85
CA LEU A 43 -19.46 27.47 3.85
C LEU A 43 -18.10 28.07 3.49
N SER A 44 -17.30 28.39 4.51
CA SER A 44 -15.93 28.84 4.27
C SER A 44 -15.09 27.70 3.66
N PRO A 45 -14.10 28.01 2.79
CA PRO A 45 -13.17 27.02 2.25
C PRO A 45 -12.55 26.11 3.32
N ASN A 46 -12.17 26.70 4.45
CA ASN A 46 -11.63 26.00 5.60
C ASN A 46 -12.62 24.96 6.17
N THR A 47 -13.88 25.35 6.35
CA THR A 47 -14.93 24.44 6.84
C THR A 47 -15.19 23.30 5.87
N VAL A 48 -15.23 23.58 4.56
CA VAL A 48 -15.41 22.54 3.53
C VAL A 48 -14.32 21.49 3.64
N PHE A 49 -13.04 21.88 3.58
CA PHE A 49 -11.94 20.92 3.64
C PHE A 49 -11.79 20.23 4.99
N SER A 50 -12.18 20.88 6.09
CA SER A 50 -12.22 20.23 7.41
C SER A 50 -13.27 19.11 7.45
N ILE A 51 -14.45 19.32 6.86
CA ILE A 51 -15.49 18.29 6.74
C ILE A 51 -15.00 17.15 5.85
N VAL A 52 -14.42 17.46 4.68
CA VAL A 52 -13.87 16.44 3.77
C VAL A 52 -12.79 15.61 4.47
N THR A 53 -11.86 16.26 5.17
CA THR A 53 -10.78 15.60 5.91
C THR A 53 -11.31 14.69 7.02
N ALA A 54 -12.32 15.15 7.78
CA ALA A 54 -12.91 14.37 8.87
C ALA A 54 -13.72 13.16 8.37
N ALA A 55 -14.30 13.24 7.17
CA ALA A 55 -15.04 12.14 6.55
C ALA A 55 -14.13 11.10 5.87
N LEU A 56 -12.87 11.46 5.58
CA LEU A 56 -11.97 10.64 4.80
C LEU A 56 -11.35 9.50 5.63
N GLY A 57 -11.26 8.32 5.01
CA GLY A 57 -10.43 7.23 5.49
C GLY A 57 -11.09 6.35 6.56
N GLY A 58 -12.42 6.42 6.70
CA GLY A 58 -13.15 5.58 7.65
C GLY A 58 -12.95 4.08 7.40
N ILE A 59 -12.92 3.66 6.13
CA ILE A 59 -12.70 2.25 5.77
C ILE A 59 -11.26 1.84 6.07
N SER A 60 -10.29 2.69 5.75
CA SER A 60 -8.87 2.42 6.01
C SER A 60 -8.53 2.42 7.51
N ILE A 61 -9.19 3.26 8.33
CA ILE A 61 -9.05 3.22 9.80
C ILE A 61 -9.64 1.92 10.35
N PHE A 62 -10.83 1.53 9.86
CA PHE A 62 -11.45 0.29 10.29
C PHE A 62 -10.57 -0.92 9.97
N GLU A 63 -10.01 -0.98 8.76
CA GLU A 63 -9.03 -2.01 8.36
C GLU A 63 -7.80 -1.97 9.28
N TYR A 64 -7.23 -0.79 9.53
CA TYR A 64 -6.08 -0.63 10.41
C TYR A 64 -6.33 -1.24 11.79
N VAL A 65 -7.49 -0.93 12.40
CA VAL A 65 -7.89 -1.45 13.71
C VAL A 65 -8.12 -2.96 13.67
N LEU A 66 -8.79 -3.48 12.64
CA LEU A 66 -8.99 -4.92 12.47
C LEU A 66 -7.67 -5.67 12.32
N ARG A 67 -6.76 -5.15 11.49
CA ARG A 67 -5.42 -5.71 11.28
C ARG A 67 -4.64 -5.73 12.59
N PHE A 68 -4.65 -4.62 13.32
CA PHE A 68 -4.04 -4.52 14.63
C PHE A 68 -4.60 -5.55 15.60
N TRP A 69 -5.93 -5.71 15.66
CA TRP A 69 -6.59 -6.71 16.50
C TRP A 69 -6.17 -8.14 16.12
N HIS A 70 -6.12 -8.47 14.83
CA HIS A 70 -5.67 -9.77 14.35
C HIS A 70 -4.24 -10.09 14.77
N LEU A 71 -3.33 -9.12 14.72
CA LEU A 71 -1.93 -9.28 15.15
C LEU A 71 -1.81 -9.36 16.69
N PHE A 72 -2.54 -8.50 17.40
CA PHE A 72 -2.39 -8.30 18.84
C PHE A 72 -3.22 -9.27 19.71
N LYS A 73 -4.28 -9.90 19.18
CA LYS A 73 -5.11 -10.84 19.96
C LYS A 73 -4.27 -12.00 20.51
N LYS A 74 -4.57 -12.47 21.72
CA LYS A 74 -3.88 -13.62 22.33
C LYS A 74 -4.08 -14.86 21.46
N GLY A 75 -3.01 -15.65 21.26
CA GLY A 75 -3.06 -16.83 20.38
C GLY A 75 -3.25 -16.53 18.88
N SER A 76 -2.93 -15.31 18.42
CA SER A 76 -2.99 -14.99 16.98
C SER A 76 -2.12 -15.94 16.14
N THR A 77 -2.72 -16.45 15.07
CA THR A 77 -2.16 -17.38 14.09
C THR A 77 -1.51 -16.69 12.90
N CYS A 78 -1.60 -15.35 12.78
CA CYS A 78 -1.12 -14.60 11.61
C CYS A 78 0.14 -13.77 11.87
N ARG A 79 0.71 -13.85 13.09
CA ARG A 79 1.91 -13.10 13.47
C ARG A 79 3.14 -13.50 12.65
N VAL A 80 4.10 -12.58 12.60
CA VAL A 80 5.43 -12.81 12.03
C VAL A 80 6.13 -14.00 12.72
N ILE A 81 6.87 -14.79 11.95
CA ILE A 81 7.51 -16.03 12.44
C ILE A 81 8.57 -15.69 13.49
N GLY A 82 8.43 -16.21 14.72
CA GLY A 82 9.36 -15.89 15.81
C GLY A 82 9.19 -14.48 16.38
N GLY A 83 8.04 -13.82 16.17
CA GLY A 83 7.68 -12.56 16.79
C GLY A 83 6.95 -12.72 18.13
N ARG A 84 7.28 -11.86 19.10
CA ARG A 84 6.45 -11.61 20.30
C ARG A 84 5.13 -10.93 19.92
N ARG A 85 4.15 -11.02 20.81
CA ARG A 85 2.82 -10.38 20.68
C ARG A 85 2.87 -8.87 20.40
N SER A 86 3.89 -8.18 20.92
CA SER A 86 4.08 -6.73 20.73
C SER A 86 4.66 -6.35 19.37
N TYR A 87 5.20 -7.31 18.60
CA TYR A 87 5.74 -7.02 17.28
C TYR A 87 4.62 -7.09 16.25
N LEU A 88 4.33 -5.92 15.68
CA LEU A 88 3.49 -5.79 14.50
C LEU A 88 4.33 -6.14 13.26
N ASP A 89 3.67 -6.50 12.17
CA ASP A 89 4.35 -6.77 10.91
C ASP A 89 4.80 -5.49 10.22
N TRP A 90 5.70 -5.63 9.25
CA TRP A 90 6.32 -4.50 8.57
C TRP A 90 5.29 -3.71 7.76
N PHE A 91 4.31 -4.38 7.17
CA PHE A 91 3.20 -3.70 6.52
C PHE A 91 2.39 -2.82 7.47
N HIS A 92 2.09 -3.27 8.69
CA HIS A 92 1.36 -2.45 9.64
C HIS A 92 2.16 -1.21 10.06
N TRP A 93 3.48 -1.32 10.25
CA TRP A 93 4.32 -0.15 10.53
C TRP A 93 4.37 0.84 9.37
N ASN A 94 4.53 0.36 8.14
CA ASN A 94 4.46 1.22 6.96
C ASN A 94 3.09 1.84 6.77
N PHE A 95 2.03 1.09 7.08
CA PHE A 95 0.68 1.61 7.03
C PHE A 95 0.44 2.69 8.10
N SER A 96 1.00 2.54 9.32
CA SER A 96 1.01 3.60 10.33
C SER A 96 1.78 4.84 9.85
N PHE A 97 2.95 4.66 9.23
CA PHE A 97 3.77 5.75 8.71
C PHE A 97 3.05 6.51 7.59
N ALA A 98 2.43 5.78 6.66
CA ALA A 98 1.55 6.31 5.63
C ALA A 98 0.43 7.18 6.22
N TRP A 99 -0.25 6.68 7.26
CA TRP A 99 -1.28 7.43 7.97
C TRP A 99 -0.77 8.74 8.57
N VAL A 100 0.42 8.72 9.18
CA VAL A 100 1.03 9.93 9.73
C VAL A 100 1.27 10.97 8.63
N ILE A 101 1.80 10.55 7.47
CA ILE A 101 2.01 11.46 6.32
C ILE A 101 0.69 12.09 5.89
N ILE A 102 -0.35 11.29 5.66
CA ILE A 102 -1.67 11.77 5.23
C ILE A 102 -2.25 12.75 6.24
N ILE A 103 -2.25 12.39 7.52
CA ILE A 103 -2.82 13.22 8.60
C ILE A 103 -2.07 14.55 8.69
N VAL A 104 -0.74 14.53 8.63
CA VAL A 104 0.07 15.76 8.69
C VAL A 104 -0.24 16.65 7.49
N GLU A 105 -0.27 16.10 6.26
CA GLU A 105 -0.56 16.88 5.06
C GLU A 105 -1.97 17.49 5.06
N LEU A 106 -2.97 16.70 5.45
CA LEU A 106 -4.36 17.17 5.52
C LEU A 106 -4.53 18.23 6.62
N ILE A 107 -4.03 17.98 7.83
CA ILE A 107 -4.13 18.95 8.93
C ILE A 107 -3.41 20.25 8.55
N VAL A 108 -2.15 20.17 8.13
CA VAL A 108 -1.37 21.36 7.75
C VAL A 108 -2.03 22.12 6.60
N GLY A 109 -2.56 21.40 5.60
CA GLY A 109 -3.30 21.99 4.50
C GLY A 109 -4.59 22.68 4.92
N THR A 110 -5.23 22.24 6.01
CA THR A 110 -6.45 22.85 6.56
C THR A 110 -6.23 23.94 7.61
N ILE A 111 -5.01 24.23 8.04
CA ILE A 111 -4.75 25.33 9.02
C ILE A 111 -5.07 26.72 8.43
N PRO A 112 -4.69 27.06 7.18
CA PRO A 112 -4.94 28.40 6.63
C PRO A 112 -6.43 28.70 6.44
N GLU A 113 -6.81 29.97 6.60
CA GLU A 113 -8.17 30.46 6.29
C GLU A 113 -8.57 30.20 4.83
N ASN A 114 -7.59 30.27 3.93
CA ASN A 114 -7.69 29.88 2.53
C ASN A 114 -6.80 28.65 2.27
N PRO A 115 -7.33 27.42 2.43
CA PRO A 115 -6.55 26.21 2.27
C PRO A 115 -5.92 26.09 0.88
N PRO A 116 -4.61 25.80 0.77
CA PRO A 116 -3.99 25.50 -0.50
C PRO A 116 -4.50 24.15 -1.03
N ILE A 117 -5.49 24.18 -1.93
CA ILE A 117 -6.13 23.00 -2.54
C ILE A 117 -5.08 22.03 -3.14
N ARG A 118 -4.00 22.58 -3.70
CA ARG A 118 -2.90 21.78 -4.26
C ARG A 118 -2.22 20.91 -3.20
N LEU A 119 -2.01 21.42 -1.99
CA LEU A 119 -1.44 20.64 -0.89
C LEU A 119 -2.42 19.55 -0.43
N LEU A 120 -3.72 19.86 -0.40
CA LEU A 120 -4.78 18.90 -0.06
C LEU A 120 -5.03 17.82 -1.14
N ALA A 121 -4.38 17.94 -2.31
CA ALA A 121 -4.40 16.95 -3.37
C ALA A 121 -3.15 16.03 -3.37
N MET A 122 -2.14 16.35 -2.56
CA MET A 122 -0.88 15.59 -2.47
C MET A 122 -0.91 14.27 -1.70
N PRO A 123 -1.82 13.99 -0.73
CA PRO A 123 -1.69 12.83 0.17
C PRO A 123 -1.38 11.51 -0.52
N VAL A 124 -2.12 11.18 -1.58
CA VAL A 124 -1.92 9.90 -2.27
C VAL A 124 -0.60 9.88 -3.06
N SER A 125 -0.16 11.02 -3.61
CA SER A 125 1.13 11.13 -4.29
C SER A 125 2.29 11.00 -3.31
N SER A 126 2.18 11.61 -2.12
CA SER A 126 3.19 11.49 -1.06
C SER A 126 3.32 10.06 -0.54
N LEU A 127 2.22 9.31 -0.45
CA LEU A 127 2.27 7.88 -0.16
C LEU A 127 3.02 7.10 -1.25
N MET A 128 2.75 7.41 -2.52
CA MET A 128 3.44 6.75 -3.63
C MET A 128 4.95 7.00 -3.59
N PHE A 129 5.39 8.22 -3.25
CA PHE A 129 6.80 8.51 -2.98
C PHE A 129 7.34 7.70 -1.79
N ALA A 130 6.63 7.68 -0.66
CA ALA A 130 7.09 6.97 0.53
C ALA A 130 7.28 5.46 0.28
N PHE A 131 6.27 4.79 -0.27
CA PHE A 131 6.35 3.36 -0.60
C PHE A 131 7.28 3.07 -1.78
N GLY A 132 7.30 3.93 -2.81
CA GLY A 132 8.18 3.79 -3.96
C GLY A 132 9.65 3.81 -3.54
N SER A 133 10.01 4.82 -2.75
CA SER A 133 11.35 5.00 -2.18
C SER A 133 11.73 3.84 -1.28
N GLU A 134 10.83 3.39 -0.40
CA GLU A 134 11.09 2.23 0.46
C GLU A 134 11.42 0.98 -0.35
N LEU A 135 10.63 0.66 -1.37
CA LEU A 135 10.84 -0.51 -2.22
C LEU A 135 12.20 -0.44 -2.95
N ILE A 136 12.56 0.72 -3.48
CA ILE A 136 13.83 0.93 -4.19
C ILE A 136 15.01 0.86 -3.22
N ILE A 137 14.93 1.55 -2.08
CA ILE A 137 16.00 1.56 -1.07
C ILE A 137 16.24 0.15 -0.55
N GLN A 138 15.18 -0.59 -0.22
CA GLN A 138 15.30 -1.96 0.27
C GLN A 138 15.93 -2.90 -0.77
N ASP A 139 15.48 -2.80 -2.03
CA ASP A 139 16.05 -3.61 -3.12
C ASP A 139 17.51 -3.21 -3.41
N GLY A 140 17.84 -1.93 -3.34
CA GLY A 140 19.21 -1.41 -3.44
C GLY A 140 20.12 -1.94 -2.33
N MET A 141 19.68 -1.86 -1.07
CA MET A 141 20.42 -2.43 0.08
C MET A 141 20.64 -3.93 -0.10
N ARG A 142 19.62 -4.66 -0.60
CA ARG A 142 19.76 -6.08 -0.93
C ARG A 142 20.86 -6.32 -1.96
N LEU A 143 20.85 -5.58 -3.08
CA LEU A 143 21.83 -5.74 -4.16
C LEU A 143 23.26 -5.42 -3.69
N LEU A 144 23.41 -4.49 -2.74
CA LEU A 144 24.68 -4.13 -2.12
C LEU A 144 25.13 -5.11 -1.03
N GLY A 145 24.34 -6.13 -0.71
CA GLY A 145 24.67 -7.07 0.37
C GLY A 145 24.60 -6.46 1.77
N ILE A 146 23.90 -5.33 1.93
CA ILE A 146 23.76 -4.66 3.23
C ILE A 146 22.70 -5.41 4.04
N PRO A 147 23.07 -5.97 5.22
CA PRO A 147 22.14 -6.71 6.05
C PRO A 147 21.07 -5.79 6.64
N SER A 148 19.89 -6.35 6.92
CA SER A 148 18.79 -5.58 7.49
C SER A 148 19.14 -5.02 8.87
N PRO A 149 19.08 -3.69 9.09
CA PRO A 149 19.45 -3.08 10.37
C PRO A 149 18.44 -3.42 11.50
N PHE A 150 17.20 -3.69 11.14
CA PHE A 150 16.13 -4.07 12.04
C PHE A 150 15.35 -5.26 11.45
N ARG A 151 14.39 -5.76 12.23
CA ARG A 151 13.53 -6.86 11.82
C ARG A 151 12.49 -6.36 10.80
N ILE A 152 12.38 -7.06 9.67
CA ILE A 152 11.35 -6.81 8.65
C ILE A 152 10.46 -8.04 8.58
N SER A 153 9.29 -7.95 9.20
CA SER A 153 8.31 -9.03 9.31
C SER A 153 8.92 -10.34 9.83
N SER A 154 8.88 -11.42 9.07
CA SER A 154 9.48 -12.70 9.48
C SER A 154 11.01 -12.74 9.34
N MET A 155 11.63 -11.73 8.70
CA MET A 155 13.09 -11.67 8.56
C MET A 155 13.73 -11.07 9.81
N PRO A 156 14.65 -11.79 10.48
CA PRO A 156 15.34 -11.28 11.66
C PRO A 156 16.30 -10.16 11.29
N ALA A 157 16.61 -9.30 12.26
CA ALA A 157 17.66 -8.28 12.11
C ALA A 157 19.01 -8.95 11.79
N GLY A 158 19.81 -8.34 10.93
CA GLY A 158 21.08 -8.87 10.45
C GLY A 158 20.96 -9.87 9.29
N SER A 159 19.76 -10.30 8.91
CA SER A 159 19.57 -11.16 7.73
C SER A 159 19.70 -10.38 6.43
N GLN A 160 20.07 -11.08 5.36
CA GLN A 160 20.09 -10.49 4.03
C GLN A 160 18.67 -10.15 3.58
N LEU A 161 18.50 -8.92 3.09
CA LEU A 161 17.18 -8.42 2.68
C LEU A 161 16.56 -9.25 1.56
N ARG A 162 15.24 -9.28 1.52
CA ARG A 162 14.46 -9.80 0.40
C ARG A 162 13.96 -8.64 -0.45
N PRO A 163 13.59 -8.88 -1.73
CA PRO A 163 12.89 -7.87 -2.51
C PRO A 163 11.73 -7.26 -1.71
N GLY A 164 11.54 -5.95 -1.78
CA GLY A 164 10.56 -5.23 -0.95
C GLY A 164 9.13 -5.75 -1.11
N ILE A 165 8.75 -6.22 -2.30
CA ILE A 165 7.41 -6.78 -2.47
C ILE A 165 7.17 -8.09 -1.68
N TYR A 166 8.24 -8.74 -1.20
CA TYR A 166 8.15 -9.97 -0.41
C TYR A 166 7.35 -9.77 0.88
N TRP A 167 7.68 -8.76 1.68
CA TRP A 167 7.00 -8.53 2.96
C TRP A 167 5.56 -8.03 2.74
N ILE A 168 5.31 -7.28 1.66
CA ILE A 168 3.94 -6.86 1.29
C ILE A 168 3.07 -8.10 1.06
N ILE A 169 3.53 -9.04 0.24
CA ILE A 169 2.82 -10.29 -0.05
C ILE A 169 2.67 -11.11 1.23
N GLU A 170 3.76 -11.28 1.97
CA GLU A 170 3.78 -12.04 3.21
C GLU A 170 2.71 -11.53 4.19
N ASP A 171 2.73 -10.23 4.48
CA ASP A 171 1.95 -9.62 5.54
C ASP A 171 0.49 -9.46 5.16
N ILE A 172 0.19 -9.02 3.92
CA ILE A 172 -1.21 -8.88 3.47
C ILE A 172 -1.87 -10.25 3.40
N VAL A 173 -1.21 -11.24 2.80
CA VAL A 173 -1.82 -12.57 2.65
C VAL A 173 -1.94 -13.27 4.00
N ALA A 174 -0.95 -13.15 4.89
CA ALA A 174 -1.01 -13.79 6.20
C ALA A 174 -2.12 -13.19 7.09
N VAL A 175 -2.30 -11.88 7.08
CA VAL A 175 -3.21 -11.18 8.01
C VAL A 175 -4.58 -10.95 7.39
N ASP A 176 -4.67 -10.28 6.24
CA ASP A 176 -5.95 -9.92 5.61
C ASP A 176 -6.47 -11.04 4.72
N GLY A 177 -5.55 -11.74 4.06
CA GLY A 177 -5.84 -12.90 3.24
C GLY A 177 -6.17 -14.18 4.02
N GLY A 178 -5.97 -14.19 5.34
CA GLY A 178 -6.19 -15.37 6.18
C GLY A 178 -5.25 -16.55 5.89
N GLY A 179 -4.09 -16.29 5.30
CA GLY A 179 -3.04 -17.29 5.03
C GLY A 179 -2.27 -17.72 6.28
N ASN A 180 -2.33 -16.93 7.37
CA ASN A 180 -1.70 -17.22 8.66
C ASN A 180 -0.18 -17.48 8.57
N ILE A 181 0.41 -18.02 9.64
CA ILE A 181 1.83 -18.42 9.72
C ILE A 181 2.19 -19.43 8.64
N GLU A 182 1.29 -20.37 8.32
CA GLU A 182 1.51 -21.41 7.31
C GLU A 182 1.86 -20.82 5.93
N PHE A 183 1.17 -19.74 5.52
CA PHE A 183 1.52 -19.04 4.28
C PHE A 183 2.89 -18.40 4.36
N ARG A 184 3.26 -17.79 5.49
CA ARG A 184 4.59 -17.18 5.69
C ARG A 184 5.70 -18.22 5.54
N GLU A 185 5.51 -19.40 6.12
CA GLU A 185 6.45 -20.52 6.03
C GLU A 185 6.57 -21.06 4.60
N ARG A 186 5.43 -21.31 3.92
CA ARG A 186 5.43 -21.78 2.53
C ARG A 186 6.05 -20.76 1.57
N LEU A 187 5.78 -19.47 1.78
CA LEU A 187 6.38 -18.39 1.01
C LEU A 187 7.90 -18.36 1.20
N ASN A 188 8.36 -18.55 2.44
CA ASN A 188 9.78 -18.63 2.77
C ASN A 188 10.46 -19.79 2.03
N VAL A 189 9.89 -20.99 2.14
CA VAL A 189 10.40 -22.21 1.50
C VAL A 189 10.48 -22.04 -0.02
N ARG A 190 9.43 -21.52 -0.66
CA ARG A 190 9.43 -21.30 -2.11
C ARG A 190 10.47 -20.26 -2.53
N TYR A 191 10.61 -19.18 -1.76
CA TYR A 191 11.60 -18.14 -2.03
C TYR A 191 13.03 -18.69 -1.97
N GLU A 192 13.34 -19.52 -0.98
CA GLU A 192 14.67 -20.11 -0.84
C GLU A 192 14.94 -21.16 -1.94
N ALA A 193 13.93 -21.96 -2.28
CA ALA A 193 14.06 -23.01 -3.28
C ALA A 193 14.20 -22.47 -4.71
N SER A 194 13.42 -21.45 -5.09
CA SER A 194 13.25 -21.05 -6.49
C SER A 194 13.96 -19.75 -6.86
N HIS A 195 15.00 -19.87 -7.69
CA HIS A 195 15.66 -18.70 -8.29
C HIS A 195 14.71 -17.89 -9.18
N TYR A 196 13.86 -18.56 -9.98
CA TYR A 196 12.88 -17.87 -10.84
C TYR A 196 11.87 -17.06 -10.03
N PHE A 197 11.41 -17.61 -8.89
CA PHE A 197 10.51 -16.89 -7.99
C PHE A 197 11.19 -15.66 -7.38
N ARG A 198 12.46 -15.77 -6.95
CA ARG A 198 13.24 -14.63 -6.46
C ARG A 198 13.40 -13.54 -7.50
N GLN A 199 13.74 -13.92 -8.73
CA GLN A 199 13.91 -12.98 -9.83
C GLN A 199 12.60 -12.29 -10.21
N MET A 200 11.48 -13.02 -10.18
CA MET A 200 10.15 -12.45 -10.37
C MET A 200 9.85 -11.38 -9.31
N LEU A 201 10.06 -11.68 -8.03
CA LEU A 201 9.80 -10.72 -6.94
C LEU A 201 10.71 -9.49 -7.01
N HIS A 202 11.97 -9.65 -7.39
CA HIS A 202 12.87 -8.52 -7.63
C HIS A 202 12.36 -7.61 -8.75
N ARG A 203 12.02 -8.17 -9.92
CA ARG A 203 11.49 -7.38 -11.04
C ARG A 203 10.18 -6.68 -10.68
N LEU A 204 9.31 -7.36 -9.92
CA LEU A 204 8.08 -6.75 -9.41
C LEU A 204 8.35 -5.62 -8.42
N THR A 205 9.35 -5.77 -7.55
CA THR A 205 9.76 -4.72 -6.61
C THR A 205 10.21 -3.48 -7.36
N LEU A 206 11.05 -3.61 -8.39
CA LEU A 206 11.47 -2.49 -9.22
C LEU A 206 10.32 -1.90 -10.05
N PHE A 207 9.45 -2.75 -10.61
CA PHE A 207 8.29 -2.31 -11.39
C PHE A 207 7.32 -1.44 -10.57
N TRP A 208 7.04 -1.84 -9.33
CA TRP A 208 6.20 -1.06 -8.42
C TRP A 208 6.95 0.12 -7.82
N GLY A 209 8.20 -0.04 -7.39
CA GLY A 209 9.00 1.04 -6.80
C GLY A 209 9.25 2.18 -7.77
N ILE A 210 9.87 1.90 -8.92
CA ILE A 210 10.16 2.90 -9.95
C ILE A 210 8.86 3.43 -10.56
N GLY A 211 7.87 2.55 -10.76
CA GLY A 211 6.56 2.96 -11.25
C GLY A 211 5.88 3.97 -10.33
N ALA A 212 5.92 3.74 -9.02
CA ALA A 212 5.34 4.63 -8.02
C ALA A 212 6.06 5.98 -7.99
N GLU A 213 7.40 6.01 -8.00
CA GLU A 213 8.20 7.25 -8.03
C GLU A 213 7.91 8.10 -9.27
N VAL A 214 7.92 7.47 -10.47
CA VAL A 214 7.66 8.18 -11.73
C VAL A 214 6.22 8.69 -11.77
N ALA A 215 5.25 7.85 -11.39
CA ALA A 215 3.85 8.25 -11.38
C ALA A 215 3.58 9.34 -10.34
N ALA A 216 4.16 9.25 -9.15
CA ALA A 216 4.07 10.29 -8.12
C ALA A 216 4.65 11.62 -8.64
N GLY A 217 5.83 11.60 -9.27
CA GLY A 217 6.42 12.78 -9.88
C GLY A 217 5.53 13.44 -10.94
N VAL A 218 4.93 12.63 -11.83
CA VAL A 218 3.99 13.12 -12.86
C VAL A 218 2.72 13.69 -12.21
N ILE A 219 2.13 12.99 -11.25
CA ILE A 219 0.89 13.43 -10.60
C ILE A 219 1.14 14.70 -9.79
N THR A 220 2.26 14.79 -9.07
CA THR A 220 2.69 16.03 -8.39
C THR A 220 2.86 17.17 -9.39
N ALA A 221 3.53 16.96 -10.52
CA ALA A 221 3.65 17.98 -11.55
C ALA A 221 2.27 18.45 -12.03
N LEU A 222 1.35 17.54 -12.32
CA LEU A 222 -0.04 17.86 -12.70
C LEU A 222 -0.79 18.63 -11.61
N ILE A 223 -0.64 18.25 -10.34
CA ILE A 223 -1.24 18.93 -9.19
C ILE A 223 -0.76 20.39 -9.11
N PHE A 224 0.48 20.69 -9.49
CA PHE A 224 1.04 22.04 -9.45
C PHE A 224 0.83 22.86 -10.74
N THR A 225 0.54 22.22 -11.88
CA THR A 225 0.31 22.92 -13.16
C THR A 225 -1.14 23.12 -13.52
N LEU A 226 -2.05 22.22 -13.11
CA LEU A 226 -3.47 22.28 -13.47
C LEU A 226 -4.22 23.38 -12.70
N GLU A 227 -5.44 23.68 -13.15
CA GLU A 227 -6.38 24.50 -12.38
C GLU A 227 -6.79 23.80 -11.08
N LYS A 228 -7.28 24.57 -10.10
CA LYS A 228 -7.44 24.11 -8.70
C LYS A 228 -8.31 22.85 -8.59
N ASP A 229 -9.46 22.85 -9.23
CA ASP A 229 -10.43 21.75 -9.10
C ASP A 229 -9.94 20.50 -9.85
N ALA A 230 -9.34 20.71 -11.03
CA ALA A 230 -8.72 19.65 -11.80
C ALA A 230 -7.54 19.02 -11.06
N ALA A 231 -6.69 19.83 -10.40
CA ALA A 231 -5.59 19.37 -9.57
C ALA A 231 -6.09 18.50 -8.40
N TYR A 232 -7.19 18.89 -7.76
CA TYR A 232 -7.80 18.12 -6.68
C TYR A 232 -8.31 16.76 -7.18
N VAL A 233 -9.07 16.73 -8.28
CA VAL A 233 -9.55 15.48 -8.89
C VAL A 233 -8.41 14.58 -9.30
N VAL A 234 -7.37 15.13 -9.95
CA VAL A 234 -6.21 14.37 -10.41
C VAL A 234 -5.45 13.75 -9.24
N GLY A 235 -5.19 14.52 -8.18
CA GLY A 235 -4.46 14.04 -7.02
C GLY A 235 -5.14 12.89 -6.27
N TRP A 236 -6.48 12.88 -6.25
CA TRP A 236 -7.25 11.82 -5.58
C TRP A 236 -7.59 10.63 -6.49
N ALA A 237 -7.84 10.83 -7.79
CA ALA A 237 -8.32 9.74 -8.66
C ALA A 237 -7.22 9.03 -9.44
N VAL A 238 -6.25 9.77 -9.99
CA VAL A 238 -5.24 9.21 -10.91
C VAL A 238 -4.35 8.17 -10.24
N PRO A 239 -3.89 8.33 -8.98
CA PRO A 239 -3.13 7.29 -8.29
C PRO A 239 -3.83 5.92 -8.23
N PHE A 240 -5.15 5.90 -7.99
CA PHE A 240 -5.90 4.65 -7.93
C PHE A 240 -6.10 4.02 -9.30
N ILE A 241 -6.32 4.84 -10.34
CA ILE A 241 -6.36 4.37 -11.72
C ILE A 241 -5.01 3.74 -12.09
N TRP A 242 -3.90 4.42 -11.76
CA TRP A 242 -2.55 3.92 -11.95
C TRP A 242 -2.34 2.59 -11.23
N ALA A 243 -2.70 2.50 -9.94
CA ALA A 243 -2.59 1.28 -9.16
C ALA A 243 -3.42 0.12 -9.76
N GLY A 244 -4.62 0.41 -10.27
CA GLY A 244 -5.45 -0.55 -10.97
C GLY A 244 -4.78 -1.11 -12.23
N VAL A 245 -4.24 -0.23 -13.09
CA VAL A 245 -3.51 -0.63 -14.30
C VAL A 245 -2.27 -1.46 -13.95
N TRP A 246 -1.47 -1.00 -12.98
CA TRP A 246 -0.26 -1.72 -12.53
C TRP A 246 -0.58 -3.09 -11.92
N THR A 247 -1.72 -3.20 -11.22
CA THR A 247 -2.20 -4.49 -10.69
C THR A 247 -2.55 -5.46 -11.83
N LEU A 248 -3.21 -4.99 -12.89
CA LEU A 248 -3.52 -5.83 -14.05
C LEU A 248 -2.25 -6.29 -14.77
N CYS A 249 -1.28 -5.40 -14.98
CA CYS A 249 0.03 -5.73 -15.54
C CYS A 249 0.75 -6.78 -14.67
N THR A 250 0.74 -6.58 -13.35
CA THR A 250 1.34 -7.50 -12.37
C THR A 250 0.68 -8.88 -12.44
N PHE A 251 -0.65 -8.94 -12.55
CA PHE A 251 -1.38 -10.20 -12.64
C PHE A 251 -0.95 -11.02 -13.87
N TRP A 252 -0.87 -10.38 -15.04
CA TRP A 252 -0.42 -11.03 -16.27
C TRP A 252 1.04 -11.48 -16.19
N TYR A 253 1.91 -10.60 -15.70
CA TYR A 253 3.34 -10.88 -15.57
C TYR A 253 3.61 -12.02 -14.58
N ALA A 254 3.03 -11.96 -13.38
CA ALA A 254 3.18 -12.99 -12.36
C ALA A 254 2.66 -14.34 -12.86
N LYS A 255 1.48 -14.38 -13.51
CA LYS A 255 0.95 -15.62 -14.08
C LYS A 255 1.90 -16.24 -15.11
N ARG A 256 2.53 -15.43 -15.97
CA ARG A 256 3.51 -15.90 -16.95
C ARG A 256 4.76 -16.45 -16.27
N CYS A 257 5.33 -15.71 -15.32
CA CYS A 257 6.54 -16.13 -14.60
C CYS A 257 6.32 -17.40 -13.77
N LEU A 258 5.17 -17.52 -13.10
CA LEU A 258 4.82 -18.71 -12.32
C LEU A 258 4.59 -19.94 -13.23
N LYS A 259 4.09 -19.73 -14.46
CA LYS A 259 3.97 -20.80 -15.45
C LYS A 259 5.35 -21.27 -15.92
N GLN A 260 6.24 -20.33 -16.24
CA GLN A 260 7.63 -20.65 -16.61
C GLN A 260 8.37 -21.37 -15.48
N GLU A 261 8.23 -20.90 -14.25
CA GLU A 261 8.78 -21.57 -13.07
C GLU A 261 8.24 -23.01 -12.92
N ALA A 262 6.98 -23.27 -13.27
CA ALA A 262 6.43 -24.62 -13.21
C ALA A 262 6.92 -25.53 -14.34
N GLU A 263 7.29 -24.97 -15.49
CA GLU A 263 7.80 -25.70 -16.66
C GLU A 263 9.31 -26.01 -16.52
N GLU A 264 10.08 -25.11 -15.91
CA GLU A 264 11.54 -25.19 -15.80
C GLU A 264 12.06 -25.76 -14.47
N TRP A 265 11.15 -26.14 -13.56
CA TRP A 265 11.45 -26.72 -12.25
C TRP A 265 11.34 -28.24 -12.24
#